data_AF-A0A1V5BG07-F1
#
_entry.id   AF-A0A1V5BG07-F1
#
_cell.length_a   1.000
_cell.length_b   1.000
_cell.length_c   1.000
_cell.angle_alpha   90.00
_cell.angle_beta   90.00
_cell.angle_gamma   90.00
#
_symmetry.space_group_name_H-M   'P 1'
#
loop_
_entity.id
_entity.type
_entity.pdbx_description
1 polymer ?
#
loop_
_entity_poly.entity_id
_entity_poly.type
_entity_poly.pdbx_seq_one_letter_code
_entity_poly.pdbx_strand_id
1 'polypeptide(L)'
;MLQQRAAKEVSAEQALGQARNEYNRRMALLEDSRRRLDAVLSNASVNEVDVFEVMYLSLYRMSLSGKIDSQENDVNEAGLLVEDKRGEAIQARQERQVIEKLKDKRMREYMRESAMKEQKEVDEQALYTYQRRMSRI
;
A
#
# COMPACT_ATOMS: atom_id res chain seq x y z
N MET A 1 -4.37 18.85 9.56
CA MET A 1 -3.02 18.27 9.32
C MET A 1 -3.00 16.75 9.53
N LEU A 2 -3.36 16.21 10.70
CA LEU A 2 -3.38 14.75 10.94
C LEU A 2 -4.43 13.99 10.12
N GLN A 3 -5.67 14.51 10.03
CA GLN A 3 -6.71 13.94 9.15
C GLN A 3 -6.28 13.93 7.67
N GLN A 4 -5.57 14.96 7.22
CA GLN A 4 -5.05 15.04 5.86
C GLN A 4 -3.98 13.96 5.59
N ARG A 5 -3.11 13.68 6.57
CA ARG A 5 -2.11 12.60 6.45
C ARG A 5 -2.75 11.21 6.48
N ALA A 6 -3.78 11.02 7.30
CA ALA A 6 -4.57 9.78 7.31
C ALA A 6 -5.30 9.56 5.97
N ALA A 7 -5.90 10.60 5.40
CA ALA A 7 -6.54 10.53 4.09
C ALA A 7 -5.52 10.21 2.97
N LYS A 8 -4.31 10.79 3.05
CA LYS A 8 -3.22 10.48 2.11
C LYS A 8 -2.80 9.01 2.18
N GLU A 9 -2.66 8.44 3.37
CA GLU A 9 -2.35 7.00 3.56
C GLU A 9 -3.44 6.12 2.96
N VAL A 10 -4.71 6.40 3.26
CA VAL A 10 -5.84 5.63 2.70
C VAL A 10 -5.85 5.69 1.18
N SER A 11 -5.65 6.88 0.60
CA SER A 11 -5.59 7.05 -0.85
C SER A 11 -4.42 6.27 -1.47
N ALA A 12 -3.25 6.26 -0.83
CA ALA A 12 -2.09 5.53 -1.32
C ALA A 12 -2.28 4.01 -1.21
N GLU A 13 -2.91 3.52 -0.15
CA GLU A 13 -3.27 2.11 0.01
C GLU A 13 -4.31 1.66 -1.03
N GLN A 14 -5.30 2.50 -1.33
CA GLN A 14 -6.26 2.25 -2.41
C GLN A 14 -5.58 2.17 -3.78
N ALA A 15 -4.67 3.11 -4.07
CA ALA A 15 -3.91 3.12 -5.32
C ALA A 15 -3.03 1.86 -5.46
N LEU A 16 -2.37 1.43 -4.38
CA LEU A 16 -1.64 0.17 -4.35
C LEU A 16 -2.56 -1.03 -4.60
N GLY A 17 -3.76 -1.04 -4.01
CA GLY A 17 -4.77 -2.07 -4.26
C GLY A 17 -5.18 -2.16 -5.72
N GLN A 18 -5.41 -1.01 -6.36
CA GLN A 18 -5.74 -0.93 -7.78
C GLN A 18 -4.59 -1.43 -8.67
N ALA A 19 -3.35 -1.00 -8.39
CA ALA A 19 -2.18 -1.46 -9.13
C ALA A 19 -1.99 -2.99 -9.05
N ARG A 20 -2.21 -3.58 -7.87
CA ARG A 20 -2.14 -5.04 -7.66
C ARG A 20 -3.21 -5.79 -8.44
N ASN A 21 -4.44 -5.27 -8.46
CA ASN A 21 -5.52 -5.87 -9.22
C ASN A 21 -5.22 -5.87 -10.72
N GLU A 22 -4.70 -4.77 -11.24
CA GLU A 22 -4.32 -4.67 -12.65
C GLU A 22 -3.14 -5.60 -12.99
N TYR A 23 -2.11 -5.67 -12.14
CA TYR A 23 -1.01 -6.62 -12.29
C TYR A 23 -1.52 -8.07 -12.35
N ASN A 24 -2.38 -8.46 -11.41
CA ASN A 24 -2.97 -9.80 -11.37
C ASN A 24 -3.82 -10.10 -12.61
N ARG A 25 -4.58 -9.11 -13.10
CA ARG A 25 -5.35 -9.24 -14.34
C ARG A 25 -4.44 -9.50 -15.54
N ARG A 26 -3.35 -8.75 -15.68
CA ARG A 26 -2.38 -8.91 -16.78
C ARG A 26 -1.67 -10.27 -16.70
N MET A 27 -1.28 -10.70 -15.49
CA MET A 27 -0.73 -12.03 -15.24
C MET A 27 -1.69 -13.14 -15.69
N ALA A 28 -2.97 -13.05 -15.34
CA ALA A 28 -3.97 -14.05 -15.74
C ALA A 28 -4.13 -14.12 -17.27
N LEU A 29 -4.09 -12.96 -17.96
CA LEU A 29 -4.15 -12.91 -19.43
C LEU A 29 -2.90 -13.50 -20.10
N LEU A 30 -1.72 -13.30 -19.51
CA LEU A 30 -0.47 -13.89 -19.98
C LEU A 30 -0.50 -15.42 -19.82
N GLU A 31 -0.91 -15.91 -18.66
CA GLU A 31 -1.04 -17.33 -18.38
C GLU A 31 -2.06 -18.02 -19.29
N ASP A 32 -3.18 -17.36 -19.61
CA ASP A 32 -4.15 -17.88 -20.58
C ASP A 32 -3.53 -18.02 -21.98
N SER A 33 -2.81 -17.01 -22.46
CA SER A 33 -2.14 -17.08 -23.76
C SER A 33 -1.07 -18.18 -23.80
N ARG A 34 -0.28 -18.34 -22.73
CA ARG A 34 0.71 -19.43 -22.60
C ARG A 34 0.05 -20.81 -22.61
N ARG A 35 -1.04 -20.99 -21.85
CA ARG A 35 -1.82 -22.24 -21.85
C ARG A 35 -2.37 -22.58 -23.23
N ARG A 36 -2.86 -21.59 -23.98
CA ARG A 36 -3.33 -21.80 -25.37
C ARG A 36 -2.19 -22.22 -26.29
N LEU A 37 -1.01 -21.61 -26.16
CA LEU A 37 0.15 -21.99 -26.96
C LEU A 37 0.58 -23.43 -26.66
N ASP A 38 0.65 -23.81 -25.39
CA ASP A 38 1.00 -25.18 -24.98
C ASP A 38 0.01 -26.22 -25.51
N ALA A 39 -1.29 -25.91 -25.48
CA ALA A 39 -2.32 -26.79 -26.05
C ALA A 39 -2.14 -26.98 -27.57
N VAL A 40 -1.80 -25.91 -28.29
CA VAL A 40 -1.54 -25.97 -29.75
C VAL A 40 -0.26 -26.74 -30.08
N LEU A 41 0.75 -26.69 -29.20
CA LEU A 41 1.97 -27.48 -29.36
C LEU A 41 1.74 -28.96 -29.06
N SER A 42 0.92 -29.26 -28.04
CA SER A 42 0.64 -30.63 -27.59
C SER A 42 -0.28 -31.40 -28.55
N ASN A 43 -1.18 -30.72 -29.26
CA ASN A 43 -2.15 -31.34 -30.17
C ASN A 43 -1.63 -31.60 -31.60
N ALA A 44 -0.34 -31.40 -31.88
CA ALA A 44 0.23 -31.69 -33.18
C ALA A 44 0.46 -33.19 -33.37
N SER A 45 -0.61 -33.96 -33.58
CA SER A 45 -0.50 -35.39 -33.92
C SER A 45 -0.29 -35.57 -35.42
N VAL A 46 0.68 -36.39 -35.77
CA VAL A 46 1.11 -36.72 -37.13
C VAL A 46 0.19 -37.78 -37.71
N ASN A 47 -0.91 -37.39 -38.37
CA ASN A 47 -1.63 -38.26 -39.31
C ASN A 47 -2.33 -37.37 -40.34
N GLU A 48 -2.05 -37.61 -41.63
CA GLU A 48 -2.58 -36.90 -42.82
C GLU A 48 -2.90 -35.41 -42.59
N VAL A 49 -1.86 -34.60 -42.39
CA VAL A 49 -2.04 -33.18 -42.12
C VAL A 49 -2.20 -32.42 -43.44
N ASP A 50 -3.35 -31.77 -43.60
CA ASP A 50 -3.60 -30.81 -44.67
C ASP A 50 -2.58 -29.66 -44.59
N VAL A 51 -1.93 -29.33 -45.71
CA VAL A 51 -0.95 -28.24 -45.80
C VAL A 51 -1.55 -26.91 -45.35
N PHE A 52 -2.85 -26.68 -45.61
CA PHE A 52 -3.54 -25.48 -45.14
C PHE A 52 -3.70 -25.45 -43.62
N GLU A 53 -3.92 -26.61 -42.99
CA GLU A 53 -4.02 -26.74 -41.53
C GLU A 53 -2.66 -26.49 -40.86
N VAL A 54 -1.57 -27.01 -41.42
CA VAL A 54 -0.19 -26.72 -40.96
C VAL A 54 0.09 -25.22 -41.02
N MET A 55 -0.24 -24.58 -42.14
CA MET A 55 -0.02 -23.15 -42.34
C MET A 55 -0.84 -22.32 -41.35
N TYR A 56 -2.12 -22.66 -41.16
CA TYR A 56 -2.99 -21.99 -40.20
C TYR A 56 -2.45 -22.10 -38.76
N LEU A 57 -2.07 -23.31 -38.33
CA LEU A 57 -1.49 -23.54 -37.01
C LEU A 57 -0.17 -22.78 -36.82
N SER A 58 0.67 -22.71 -37.85
CA SER A 58 1.91 -21.93 -37.82
C SER A 58 1.64 -20.44 -37.60
N LEU A 59 0.74 -19.83 -38.38
CA LEU A 59 0.34 -18.43 -38.22
C LEU A 59 -0.28 -18.15 -36.86
N TYR A 60 -1.11 -19.07 -36.36
CA TYR A 60 -1.73 -18.94 -35.05
C TYR A 60 -0.70 -19.00 -33.92
N ARG A 61 0.29 -19.92 -34.00
CA ARG A 61 1.41 -19.98 -33.04
C ARG A 61 2.21 -18.69 -33.04
N MET A 62 2.56 -18.16 -34.22
CA MET A 62 3.29 -16.89 -34.33
C MET A 62 2.51 -15.73 -33.70
N SER A 63 1.20 -15.66 -33.95
CA SER A 63 0.32 -14.66 -33.34
C SER A 63 0.27 -14.78 -31.81
N LEU A 64 0.14 -15.99 -31.27
CA LEU A 64 0.17 -16.23 -29.83
C LEU A 64 1.52 -15.86 -29.20
N SER A 65 2.64 -16.21 -29.83
CA SER A 65 3.97 -15.84 -29.36
C SER A 65 4.13 -14.31 -29.30
N GLY A 66 3.81 -13.58 -30.37
CA GLY A 66 3.88 -12.12 -30.35
C GLY A 66 2.95 -11.48 -29.32
N LYS A 67 1.78 -12.07 -29.07
CA LYS A 67 0.87 -11.63 -28.00
C LYS A 67 1.48 -11.88 -26.62
N ILE A 68 2.11 -13.02 -26.39
CA ILE A 68 2.80 -13.35 -25.13
C ILE A 68 3.92 -12.34 -24.87
N ASP A 69 4.75 -12.03 -25.87
CA ASP A 69 5.83 -11.05 -25.74
C ASP A 69 5.30 -9.67 -25.31
N SER A 70 4.20 -9.21 -25.92
CA SER A 70 3.54 -7.96 -25.52
C SER A 70 2.99 -8.03 -24.10
N GLN A 71 2.34 -9.13 -23.73
CA GLN A 71 1.76 -9.31 -22.40
C GLN A 71 2.82 -9.42 -21.29
N GLU A 72 4.00 -9.96 -21.59
CA GLU A 72 5.14 -9.99 -20.66
C GLU A 72 5.64 -8.58 -20.36
N ASN A 73 5.73 -7.72 -21.37
CA ASN A 73 6.05 -6.30 -21.18
C ASN A 73 4.97 -5.60 -20.33
N ASP A 74 3.70 -5.82 -20.63
CA ASP A 74 2.58 -5.24 -19.87
C ASP A 74 2.60 -5.66 -18.39
N VAL A 75 2.91 -6.93 -18.13
CA VAL A 75 3.07 -7.48 -16.77
C VAL A 75 4.24 -6.82 -16.05
N ASN A 76 5.39 -6.68 -16.73
CA ASN A 76 6.57 -6.05 -16.15
C ASN A 76 6.29 -4.59 -15.77
N GLU A 77 5.66 -3.82 -16.67
CA GLU A 77 5.28 -2.43 -16.39
C GLU A 77 4.30 -2.32 -15.21
N ALA A 78 3.30 -3.20 -15.16
CA ALA A 78 2.37 -3.24 -14.03
C ALA A 78 3.06 -3.63 -12.72
N GLY A 79 4.06 -4.52 -12.77
CA GLY A 79 4.88 -4.90 -11.62
C GLY A 79 5.70 -3.71 -11.08
N LEU A 80 6.32 -2.93 -11.97
CA LEU A 80 7.02 -1.70 -11.60
C LEU A 80 6.08 -0.69 -10.94
N LEU A 81 4.87 -0.52 -11.47
CA LEU A 81 3.85 0.36 -10.90
C LEU A 81 3.42 -0.10 -9.49
N VAL A 82 3.29 -1.41 -9.26
CA VAL A 82 2.98 -1.94 -7.93
C VAL A 82 4.06 -1.58 -6.92
N GLU A 83 5.34 -1.71 -7.27
CA GLU A 83 6.44 -1.37 -6.36
C GLU A 83 6.54 0.14 -6.10
N ASP A 84 6.30 0.97 -7.12
CA ASP A 84 6.21 2.43 -6.94
C ASP A 84 5.09 2.80 -5.95
N LYS A 85 3.87 2.30 -6.18
CA LYS A 85 2.71 2.58 -5.33
C LYS A 85 2.88 2.02 -3.92
N ARG A 86 3.62 0.92 -3.78
CA ARG A 86 4.01 0.36 -2.48
C ARG A 86 4.94 1.30 -1.72
N GLY A 87 5.92 1.89 -2.41
CA GLY A 87 6.79 2.92 -1.84
C GLY A 87 5.99 4.12 -1.32
N GLU A 88 5.08 4.64 -2.14
CA GLU A 88 4.20 5.75 -1.76
C GLU A 88 3.33 5.44 -0.54
N ALA A 89 2.73 4.25 -0.47
CA ALA A 89 1.92 3.82 0.67
C ALA A 89 2.75 3.70 1.97
N ILE A 90 3.95 3.15 1.89
CA ILE A 90 4.88 3.07 3.03
C ILE A 90 5.23 4.48 3.52
N GLN A 91 5.57 5.39 2.61
CA GLN A 91 5.92 6.76 2.96
C GLN A 91 4.73 7.48 3.61
N ALA A 92 3.53 7.37 3.03
CA ALA A 92 2.34 8.00 3.59
C ALA A 92 2.02 7.51 5.01
N ARG A 93 2.18 6.21 5.26
CA ARG A 93 2.06 5.61 6.60
C ARG A 93 3.09 6.15 7.59
N GLN A 94 4.36 6.25 7.18
CA GLN A 94 5.41 6.83 8.01
C GLN A 94 5.11 8.29 8.36
N GLU A 95 4.70 9.09 7.37
CA GLU A 95 4.32 10.49 7.58
C GLU A 95 3.18 10.63 8.60
N ARG A 96 2.13 9.79 8.52
CA ARG A 96 1.05 9.79 9.53
C ARG A 96 1.60 9.47 10.91
N GLN A 97 2.41 8.42 11.04
CA GLN A 97 2.96 7.97 12.33
C GLN A 97 3.82 9.04 13.00
N VAL A 98 4.58 9.81 12.23
CA VAL A 98 5.37 10.94 12.76
C VAL A 98 4.46 11.98 13.42
N ILE A 99 3.36 12.34 12.76
CA ILE A 99 2.42 13.34 13.29
C ILE A 99 1.70 12.84 14.54
N GLU A 100 1.28 11.58 14.56
CA GLU A 100 0.68 10.97 15.76
C GLU A 100 1.64 11.00 16.95
N LYS A 101 2.90 10.57 16.74
CA LYS A 101 3.92 10.63 17.80
C LYS A 101 4.17 12.04 18.32
N LEU A 102 4.16 13.04 17.44
CA LEU A 102 4.28 14.44 17.84
C LEU A 102 3.08 14.92 18.67
N LYS A 103 1.86 14.55 18.27
CA LYS A 103 0.64 14.85 19.01
C LYS A 103 0.67 14.21 20.41
N ASP A 104 1.04 12.93 20.50
CA ASP A 104 1.14 12.22 21.79
C ASP A 104 2.21 12.81 22.70
N LYS A 105 3.34 13.25 22.12
CA LYS A 105 4.38 13.96 22.87
C LYS A 105 3.85 15.28 23.43
N ARG A 106 3.18 16.10 22.60
CA ARG A 106 2.58 17.37 23.03
C ARG A 106 1.52 17.18 24.10
N MET A 107 0.69 16.15 23.98
CA MET A 107 -0.30 15.82 24.99
C MET A 107 0.36 15.47 26.33
N ARG A 108 1.42 14.64 26.33
CA ARG A 108 2.16 14.30 27.55
C ARG A 108 2.84 15.51 28.19
N GLU A 109 3.44 16.38 27.38
CA GLU A 109 4.03 17.64 27.84
C GLU A 109 2.97 18.51 28.54
N TYR A 110 1.82 18.71 27.88
CA TYR A 110 0.71 19.48 28.44
C TYR A 110 0.21 18.91 29.77
N MET A 111 -0.02 17.59 29.85
CA MET A 111 -0.49 16.94 31.08
C MET A 111 0.51 17.11 32.22
N ARG A 112 1.81 17.01 31.93
CA ARG A 112 2.87 17.23 32.92
C ARG A 112 2.88 18.68 33.41
N GLU A 113 2.79 19.64 32.50
CA GLU A 113 2.74 21.06 32.86
C GLU A 113 1.49 21.40 33.68
N SER A 114 0.34 20.84 33.32
CA SER A 114 -0.92 21.01 34.05
C SER A 114 -0.80 20.47 35.47
N ALA A 115 -0.27 19.25 35.64
CA ALA A 115 -0.07 18.65 36.96
C ALA A 115 0.92 19.45 37.82
N MET A 116 1.98 19.99 37.23
CA MET A 116 2.93 20.85 37.95
C MET A 116 2.29 22.16 38.42
N LYS A 117 1.43 22.78 37.59
CA LYS A 117 0.70 23.99 37.97
C LYS A 117 -0.29 23.72 39.09
N GLU A 118 -1.08 22.67 38.96
CA GLU A 118 -2.04 22.24 39.98
C GLU A 118 -1.36 21.97 41.32
N GLN A 119 -0.25 21.22 41.33
CA GLN A 119 0.52 20.97 42.54
C GLN A 119 1.00 22.27 43.20
N LYS A 120 1.50 23.22 42.42
CA LYS A 120 1.95 24.52 42.92
C LYS A 120 0.81 25.30 43.59
N GLU A 121 -0.37 25.31 42.97
CA GLU A 121 -1.56 25.96 43.52
C GLU A 121 -2.02 25.31 44.84
N VAL A 122 -2.00 23.97 44.89
CA VAL A 122 -2.33 23.21 46.11
C VAL A 122 -1.34 23.52 47.24
N ASP A 123 -0.04 23.52 46.94
CA ASP A 123 1.01 23.83 47.91
C ASP A 123 0.88 25.26 48.45
N GLU A 124 0.60 26.23 47.57
CA GLU A 124 0.34 27.62 47.96
C GLU A 124 -0.88 27.74 48.88
N GLN A 125 -2.00 27.08 48.54
CA GLN A 125 -3.20 27.07 49.39
C GLN A 125 -2.97 26.41 50.75
N ALA A 126 -2.19 25.32 50.80
CA ALA A 126 -1.82 24.65 52.03
C ALA A 126 -0.98 25.56 52.94
N LEU A 127 0.01 26.26 52.37
CA LEU A 127 0.83 27.25 53.08
C LEU A 127 -0.03 28.38 53.66
N TYR A 128 -0.92 28.98 52.86
CA TYR A 128 -1.83 30.02 53.34
C TYR A 128 -2.73 29.54 54.48
N THR A 129 -3.26 28.32 54.36
CA THR A 129 -4.13 27.72 55.38
C THR A 129 -3.36 27.47 56.68
N TYR A 130 -2.12 26.98 56.58
CA TYR A 130 -1.24 26.77 57.73
C TYR A 130 -0.88 28.09 58.42
N GLN A 131 -0.45 29.10 57.67
CA GLN A 131 -0.14 30.44 58.20
C GLN A 131 -1.35 31.04 58.93
N ARG A 132 -2.54 30.96 58.32
CA ARG A 132 -3.77 31.48 58.94
C ARG A 132 -4.14 30.77 60.25
N ARG A 133 -3.84 29.47 60.38
CA ARG A 133 -4.00 28.74 61.65
C ARG A 133 -3.00 29.21 62.70
N MET A 134 -1.73 29.40 62.33
CA MET A 134 -0.68 29.85 63.25
C MET A 134 -0.92 31.28 63.75
N SER A 135 -1.44 32.19 62.92
CA SER A 135 -1.74 33.58 63.33
C SER A 135 -2.99 33.73 64.21
N ARG A 136 -3.72 32.64 64.50
CA ARG A 136 -4.91 32.62 65.38
C ARG A 136 -4.64 32.02 66.76
N ILE A 137 -3.41 31.59 67.02
CA ILE A 137 -2.91 31.15 68.33
C ILE A 137 -2.09 32.31 68.92
#